data_AF-A0A7W2CFR1-F1
#
_entry.id   AF-A0A7W2CFR1-F1
#
_cell.length_a   1.000
_cell.length_b   1.000
_cell.length_c   1.000
_cell.angle_alpha   90.00
_cell.angle_beta   90.00
_cell.angle_gamma   90.00
#
_symmetry.space_group_name_H-M   'P 1'
#
loop_
_entity.id
_entity.type
_entity.pdbx_description
1 polymer ?
#
loop_
_entity_poly.entity_id
_entity_poly.type
_entity_poly.pdbx_seq_one_letter_code
_entity_poly.pdbx_strand_id
1 'polypeptide(L)' 'QALGYKELLAHVRGELSFNDALELAIQRTKRFARRQQRWFRRDPRVEWVTTDGLDLVVNQISLQK' A
#
# COMPACT_ATOMS: atom_id res chain seq x y z
N GLN A 1 -4.79 -10.29 -10.07
CA GLN A 1 -3.41 -10.71 -9.75
C GLN A 1 -2.87 -9.78 -8.67
N ALA A 2 -2.11 -10.28 -7.70
CA ALA A 2 -1.49 -9.46 -6.66
C ALA A 2 -0.43 -8.50 -7.24
N LEU A 3 -0.17 -7.39 -6.54
CA LEU A 3 0.74 -6.34 -6.97
C LEU A 3 2.20 -6.84 -6.94
N GLY A 4 3.01 -6.49 -7.95
CA GLY A 4 4.41 -6.93 -8.05
C GLY A 4 4.61 -8.31 -8.69
N TYR A 5 3.62 -9.20 -8.60
CA TYR A 5 3.73 -10.56 -9.15
C TYR A 5 3.88 -10.56 -10.67
N LYS A 6 3.15 -9.69 -11.37
CA LYS A 6 3.23 -9.61 -12.83
C LYS A 6 4.62 -9.19 -13.28
N GLU A 7 5.22 -8.23 -12.58
CA GLU A 7 6.54 -7.69 -12.91
C GLU A 7 7.64 -8.72 -12.66
N LEU A 8 7.60 -9.40 -11.51
CA LEU A 8 8.57 -10.46 -11.21
C LEU A 8 8.41 -11.67 -12.13
N LEU A 9 7.19 -12.02 -12.55
CA LEU A 9 6.99 -13.07 -13.54
C LEU A 9 7.54 -12.70 -14.92
N ALA A 10 7.49 -11.43 -15.32
CA ALA A 10 8.13 -10.97 -16.55
C ALA A 10 9.65 -11.16 -16.48
N HIS A 11 10.26 -10.91 -15.31
CA HIS A 11 11.68 -11.25 -15.10
C HIS A 11 11.96 -12.76 -15.22
N VAL A 12 11.15 -13.60 -14.58
CA VAL A 12 11.28 -15.08 -14.65
C VAL A 12 11.17 -15.58 -16.10
N ARG A 13 10.39 -14.91 -16.94
CA ARG A 13 10.23 -15.23 -18.38
C ARG A 13 11.33 -14.66 -19.27
N GLY A 14 12.28 -13.89 -18.71
CA GLY A 14 13.33 -13.22 -19.47
C GLY A 14 12.87 -11.99 -20.24
N GLU A 15 11.66 -11.48 -19.97
CA GLU A 15 11.09 -10.31 -20.64
C GLU A 15 11.62 -8.98 -20.07
N LEU A 16 12.08 -8.99 -18.80
CA LEU A 16 12.66 -7.84 -18.10
C LEU A 16 13.88 -8.25 -17.29
N SER A 17 14.81 -7.31 -17.07
CA SER A 17 15.84 -7.48 -16.05
C SER A 17 15.20 -7.49 -14.65
N PHE A 18 15.89 -8.08 -13.68
CA PHE A 18 15.40 -8.10 -12.29
C PHE A 18 15.19 -6.68 -11.75
N ASN A 19 16.14 -5.78 -12.03
CA ASN A 19 16.09 -4.40 -11.55
C ASN A 19 14.91 -3.64 -12.15
N ASP A 20 14.65 -3.78 -13.46
CA ASP A 20 13.53 -3.12 -14.12
C ASP A 20 12.18 -3.65 -13.60
N ALA A 21 12.07 -4.96 -13.41
CA ALA A 21 10.89 -5.58 -12.82
C ALA A 21 10.64 -5.09 -11.39
N LEU A 22 11.68 -5.02 -10.56
CA LEU A 22 11.59 -4.53 -9.19
C LEU A 22 11.17 -3.06 -9.13
N GLU A 23 11.80 -2.20 -9.94
CA GLU A 23 11.48 -0.78 -9.98
C GLU A 23 10.02 -0.56 -10.42
N LEU A 24 9.57 -1.30 -11.43
CA LEU A 24 8.19 -1.24 -11.92
C LEU A 24 7.20 -1.72 -10.85
N ALA A 25 7.52 -2.78 -10.12
CA ALA A 25 6.70 -3.28 -9.01
C ALA A 25 6.56 -2.21 -7.92
N ILE A 26 7.66 -1.61 -7.48
CA ILE A 26 7.69 -0.53 -6.48
C ILE A 26 6.85 0.67 -6.94
N GLN A 27 7.03 1.09 -8.20
CA GLN A 27 6.30 2.23 -8.75
C GLN A 27 4.79 1.99 -8.76
N ARG A 28 4.37 0.79 -9.17
CA ARG A 28 2.94 0.39 -9.17
C ARG A 28 2.38 0.31 -7.75
N THR A 29 3.14 -0.23 -6.80
CA THR A 29 2.79 -0.23 -5.38
C THR A 29 2.57 1.18 -4.82
N LYS A 30 3.49 2.11 -5.10
CA LYS A 30 3.32 3.52 -4.69
C LYS A 30 2.09 4.17 -5.35
N ARG A 31 1.84 3.91 -6.65
CA ARG A 31 0.66 4.44 -7.36
C ARG A 31 -0.64 3.89 -6.76
N PHE A 32 -0.67 2.61 -6.42
CA PHE A 32 -1.81 1.96 -5.78
C PHE A 32 -2.09 2.54 -4.39
N ALA A 33 -1.07 2.66 -3.53
CA ALA A 33 -1.20 3.29 -2.22
C ALA A 33 -1.74 4.73 -2.30
N ARG A 34 -1.23 5.55 -3.25
CA ARG A 34 -1.78 6.89 -3.49
C ARG A 34 -3.23 6.90 -3.96
N ARG A 35 -3.66 5.87 -4.69
CA ARG A 35 -5.07 5.73 -5.10
C ARG A 35 -5.93 5.37 -3.89
N GLN A 36 -5.51 4.41 -3.07
CA GLN A 36 -6.19 4.05 -1.83
C GLN A 36 -6.34 5.27 -0.91
N GLN A 37 -5.25 6.02 -0.67
CA GLN A 37 -5.28 7.22 0.14
C GLN A 37 -6.29 8.26 -0.38
N ARG A 38 -6.32 8.49 -1.71
CA ARG A 38 -7.30 9.39 -2.32
C ARG A 38 -8.74 8.89 -2.22
N TRP A 39 -8.94 7.58 -2.18
CA TRP A 39 -10.26 6.98 -2.03
C TRP A 39 -10.76 7.15 -0.60
N PHE A 40 -9.95 6.76 0.39
CA PHE A 40 -10.28 6.92 1.81
C PHE A 40 -10.41 8.38 2.24
N ARG A 41 -9.65 9.31 1.64
CA ARG A 41 -9.78 10.74 1.97
C ARG A 41 -11.15 11.34 1.63
N ARG A 42 -11.92 10.69 0.76
CA ARG A 42 -13.27 11.14 0.38
C ARG A 42 -14.36 10.55 1.27
N ASP A 43 -14.04 9.56 2.10
CA ASP A 43 -15.00 8.95 3.01
C ASP A 43 -15.01 9.71 4.35
N PRO A 44 -16.10 10.43 4.69
CA PRO A 44 -16.17 11.21 5.92
C PRO A 44 -16.21 10.35 7.19
N ARG A 45 -16.41 9.03 7.06
CA ARG A 45 -16.42 8.09 8.19
C ARG A 45 -15.00 7.68 8.62
N VAL A 46 -13.97 8.03 7.84
CA VAL A 46 -12.59 7.64 8.11
C VAL A 46 -11.92 8.69 8.99
N GLU A 47 -11.55 8.29 10.19
CA GLU A 47 -10.68 9.07 11.08
C GLU A 47 -9.20 8.77 10.76
N TRP A 48 -8.42 9.81 10.49
CA TRP A 48 -7.01 9.69 10.12
C TRP A 48 -6.12 9.79 11.35
N VAL A 49 -5.17 8.86 11.47
CA VAL A 49 -4.23 8.78 12.59
C VAL A 49 -2.82 8.97 12.06
N THR A 50 -2.03 9.81 12.73
CA THR A 50 -0.59 9.95 12.46
C THR A 50 0.18 8.88 13.23
N THR A 51 1.40 8.59 12.80
CA THR A 51 2.27 7.62 13.48
C THR A 51 2.47 7.92 14.96
N ASP A 52 2.53 9.20 15.32
CA ASP A 52 2.74 9.65 16.70
C ASP A 52 1.52 9.41 17.61
N GLY A 53 0.33 9.24 17.03
CA GLY A 53 -0.93 9.00 17.74
C GLY A 53 -1.37 7.54 17.77
N LEU A 54 -0.57 6.61 17.22
CA LEU A 54 -1.00 5.24 17.00
C LEU A 54 -1.31 4.51 18.31
N ASP A 55 -0.43 4.64 19.31
CA ASP A 55 -0.60 3.97 20.61
C ASP A 55 -1.87 4.44 21.34
N LEU A 56 -2.19 5.73 21.25
CA LEU A 56 -3.40 6.31 21.84
C LEU A 56 -4.67 5.72 21.21
N VAL A 57 -4.69 5.60 19.88
CA VAL A 57 -5.85 5.05 19.16
C VAL A 57 -6.02 3.55 19.43
N VAL A 58 -4.92 2.79 19.45
CA VAL A 58 -4.97 1.35 19.78
C VAL A 58 -5.55 1.15 21.18
N ASN A 59 -5.14 1.97 22.15
CA ASN A 59 -5.69 1.92 23.51
C ASN A 59 -7.18 2.29 23.55
N GLN A 60 -7.60 3.35 22.86
CA GLN A 60 -9.01 3.75 22.78
C GLN A 60 -9.91 2.66 22.20
N ILE A 61 -9.50 2.01 21.10
CA ILE A 61 -10.26 0.91 20.49
C ILE A 61 -10.33 -0.30 21.43
N SER A 62 -9.25 -0.58 22.17
CA SER A 62 -9.19 -1.70 23.09
C SER A 62 -10.10 -1.51 24.31
N LEU A 63 -10.31 -0.26 24.73
CA LEU A 63 -11.21 0.12 25.83
C LEU A 63 -12.69 0.21 25.43
N GLN A 64 -12.99 0.20 24.13
CA GLN A 64 -14.37 0.19 23.60
C GLN A 64 -15.00 -1.21 23.54
N LYS A 65 -14.27 -2.26 23.93
CA LYS A 65 -14.77 -3.64 24.08
C LYS A 65 -15.18 -3.91 25.52
#